data_AF-A0A7L1WV10-F1
#
_entry.id   AF-A0A7L1WV10-F1
#
_cell.length_a   1.000
_cell.length_b   1.000
_cell.length_c   1.000
_cell.angle_alpha   90.00
_cell.angle_beta   90.00
_cell.angle_gamma   90.00
#
_symmetry.space_group_name_H-M   'P 1'
#
loop_
_entity.id
_entity.type
_entity.pdbx_description
1 polymer ?
#
loop_
_entity_poly.entity_id
_entity_poly.type
_entity_poly.pdbx_seq_one_letter_code
_entity_poly.pdbx_strand_id
1 'polypeptide(L)'
;EAAFARRIDPAREPGLSPEQRRLMAQVEFAQRQRALQRRLRSRNVLLALGIGAVTFGIYGYTFYSVSQERFLDELEQEAEAARARA
;
A
#
# COMPACT_ATOMS: atom_id res chain seq x y z
N GLU A 1 5.93 36.12 25.25
CA GLU A 1 5.80 34.65 25.32
C GLU A 1 4.38 34.26 24.94
N ALA A 2 4.21 33.47 23.88
CA ALA A 2 2.90 32.94 23.49
C ALA A 2 2.48 31.89 24.53
N ALA A 3 1.38 32.13 25.23
CA ALA A 3 0.81 31.17 26.17
C ALA A 3 0.61 29.84 25.44
N PHE A 4 1.40 28.83 25.81
CA PHE A 4 1.28 27.48 25.31
C PHE A 4 -0.20 27.06 25.41
N ALA A 5 -0.77 26.58 24.30
CA ALA A 5 -2.17 26.17 24.25
C ALA A 5 -2.46 25.17 25.37
N ARG A 6 -3.09 25.65 26.44
CA ARG A 6 -3.53 24.82 27.56
C ARG A 6 -4.48 23.79 26.98
N ARG A 7 -4.30 22.51 27.30
CA ARG A 7 -5.30 21.48 26.97
C ARG A 7 -6.55 21.79 27.78
N ILE A 8 -7.44 22.52 27.15
CA ILE A 8 -8.77 22.83 27.63
C ILE A 8 -9.58 21.54 27.55
N ASP A 9 -10.26 21.19 28.66
CA ASP A 9 -11.28 20.15 28.66
C ASP A 9 -12.62 20.81 28.29
N PRO A 10 -13.14 20.60 27.06
CA PRO A 10 -14.32 21.31 26.57
C PRO A 10 -15.58 20.96 27.38
N ALA A 11 -15.58 19.88 28.15
CA ALA A 11 -16.70 19.47 29.00
C ALA A 11 -16.70 20.20 30.35
N ARG A 12 -15.53 20.65 30.83
CA ARG A 12 -15.37 21.28 32.15
C ARG A 12 -15.26 22.80 32.09
N GLU A 13 -15.16 23.38 30.91
CA GLU A 13 -15.00 24.82 30.78
C GLU A 13 -16.35 25.56 30.85
N PRO A 14 -16.54 26.47 31.82
CA PRO A 14 -17.81 27.17 32.02
C PRO A 14 -18.10 28.27 30.96
N GLY A 15 -17.08 28.70 30.19
CA GLY A 15 -17.20 29.78 29.20
C GLY A 15 -17.62 29.38 27.79
N LEU A 16 -17.75 28.08 27.50
CA LEU A 16 -18.09 27.60 26.15
C LEU A 16 -19.61 27.55 25.93
N SER A 17 -20.07 28.22 24.87
CA SER A 17 -21.45 28.09 24.40
C SER A 17 -21.74 26.65 23.91
N PRO A 18 -23.00 26.19 23.94
CA PRO A 18 -23.37 24.86 23.46
C PRO A 18 -22.96 24.60 22.00
N GLU A 19 -23.04 25.60 21.14
CA GLU A 19 -22.65 25.49 19.73
C GLU A 19 -21.13 25.31 19.56
N GLN A 20 -20.33 26.07 20.32
CA GLN A 20 -18.88 25.92 20.32
C GLN A 20 -18.47 24.51 20.76
N ARG A 21 -19.12 23.94 21.78
CA ARG A 21 -18.86 22.55 22.21
C ARG A 21 -19.19 21.55 21.11
N ARG A 22 -20.30 21.74 20.40
CA ARG A 22 -20.71 20.86 19.30
C ARG A 22 -19.70 20.93 18.14
N LEU A 23 -19.25 22.12 17.78
CA LEU A 23 -18.27 22.31 16.72
C LEU A 23 -16.90 21.71 17.10
N MET A 24 -16.45 21.90 18.34
CA MET A 24 -15.21 21.28 18.83
C MET A 24 -15.29 19.75 18.78
N ALA A 25 -16.41 19.16 19.22
CA ALA A 25 -16.61 17.71 19.15
C ALA A 25 -16.60 17.19 17.70
N GLN A 26 -17.22 17.90 16.76
CA GLN A 26 -17.21 17.54 15.34
C GLN A 26 -15.79 17.60 14.76
N VAL A 27 -15.04 18.66 15.05
CA VAL A 27 -13.65 18.82 14.58
C VAL A 27 -12.77 17.72 15.17
N GLU A 28 -12.90 17.42 16.46
CA GLU A 28 -12.12 16.36 17.11
C GLU A 28 -12.43 14.99 16.48
N PHE A 29 -13.70 14.67 16.25
CA PHE A 29 -14.09 13.45 15.55
C PHE A 29 -13.49 13.39 14.14
N ALA A 30 -13.60 14.47 13.37
CA ALA A 30 -13.03 14.53 12.03
C ALA A 30 -11.50 14.38 12.02
N GLN A 31 -10.79 14.96 13.00
CA GLN A 31 -9.34 14.81 13.15
C GLN A 31 -8.96 13.38 13.50
N ARG A 32 -9.64 12.75 14.46
CA ARG A 32 -9.44 11.34 14.82
C ARG A 32 -9.71 10.44 13.60
N GLN A 33 -10.79 10.68 12.88
CA GLN A 33 -11.15 9.92 11.68
C GLN A 33 -10.08 10.05 10.58
N ARG A 34 -9.60 11.27 10.31
CA ARG A 34 -8.51 11.52 9.35
C ARG A 34 -7.22 10.81 9.74
N ALA A 35 -6.85 10.85 11.02
CA ALA A 35 -5.65 10.17 11.51
C ALA A 35 -5.76 8.65 11.33
N LEU A 36 -6.91 8.05 11.67
CA LEU A 36 -7.18 6.63 11.45
C LEU A 36 -7.16 6.28 9.96
N GLN A 37 -7.85 7.04 9.12
CA GLN A 37 -7.87 6.82 7.67
C GLN A 37 -6.47 6.89 7.05
N ARG A 38 -5.64 7.85 7.45
CA ARG A 38 -4.24 7.93 6.97
C ARG A 38 -3.44 6.70 7.35
N ARG A 39 -3.56 6.24 8.59
CA ARG A 39 -2.86 5.03 9.08
C ARG A 39 -3.33 3.76 8.38
N LEU A 40 -4.64 3.63 8.14
CA LEU A 40 -5.19 2.48 7.43
C LEU A 40 -4.82 2.50 5.94
N ARG A 41 -4.84 3.68 5.31
CA ARG A 41 -4.47 3.83 3.89
C ARG A 41 -3.02 3.42 3.64
N SER A 42 -2.06 3.85 4.46
CA SER A 42 -0.66 3.47 4.25
C SER A 42 -0.45 1.96 4.40
N ARG A 43 -1.09 1.33 5.40
CA ARG A 43 -1.05 -0.12 5.60
C ARG A 43 -1.66 -0.88 4.42
N ASN A 44 -2.81 -0.43 3.91
CA ASN A 44 -3.47 -1.07 2.77
C ASN A 44 -2.65 -0.94 1.49
N VAL A 45 -2.00 0.22 1.27
CA VAL A 45 -1.10 0.42 0.13
C VAL A 45 0.08 -0.54 0.22
N LEU A 46 0.75 -0.63 1.38
CA LEU A 46 1.86 -1.56 1.57
C LEU A 46 1.45 -3.01 1.35
N LEU A 47 0.29 -3.41 1.89
CA LEU A 47 -0.25 -4.75 1.68
C LEU A 47 -0.53 -5.03 0.20
N ALA A 48 -1.19 -4.11 -0.49
CA ALA A 48 -1.51 -4.25 -1.91
C ALA A 48 -0.25 -4.34 -2.78
N LEU A 49 0.77 -3.52 -2.49
CA LEU A 49 2.06 -3.58 -3.17
C LEU A 49 2.78 -4.90 -2.90
N GLY A 50 2.76 -5.39 -1.66
CA GLY A 50 3.35 -6.68 -1.30
C GLY A 50 2.68 -7.85 -2.04
N ILE A 51 1.35 -7.90 -2.03
CA ILE A 51 0.59 -8.93 -2.78
C ILE A 51 0.91 -8.83 -4.27
N GLY A 52 0.84 -7.61 -4.85
CA GLY A 52 1.13 -7.39 -6.26
C GLY A 52 2.54 -7.85 -6.63
N ALA A 53 3.57 -7.47 -5.86
CA ALA A 53 4.95 -7.87 -6.10
C ALA A 53 5.14 -9.39 -6.08
N VAL A 54 4.51 -10.08 -5.12
CA VAL A 54 4.56 -11.55 -5.03
C VAL A 54 3.89 -12.18 -6.26
N THR A 55 2.69 -11.72 -6.62
CA THR A 55 1.98 -12.22 -7.81
C THR A 55 2.79 -11.99 -9.09
N PHE A 56 3.29 -10.78 -9.31
CA PHE A 56 4.14 -10.47 -10.46
C PHE A 56 5.43 -11.30 -10.46
N GLY A 57 6.04 -11.53 -9.30
CA GLY A 57 7.24 -12.37 -9.18
C GLY A 57 6.98 -13.82 -9.60
N ILE A 58 5.90 -14.42 -9.13
CA ILE A 58 5.53 -15.80 -9.47
C ILE A 58 5.26 -15.90 -10.98
N TYR A 59 4.34 -15.10 -11.51
CA TYR A 59 3.98 -15.17 -12.93
C TYR A 59 5.13 -14.76 -13.85
N GLY A 60 5.90 -13.74 -13.47
CA GLY A 60 7.09 -13.32 -14.21
C GLY A 60 8.14 -14.41 -14.26
N TYR A 61 8.41 -15.07 -13.14
CA TYR A 61 9.33 -16.21 -13.09
C TYR A 61 8.82 -17.39 -13.89
N THR A 62 7.55 -17.77 -13.75
CA THR A 62 6.95 -18.86 -14.54
C THR A 62 7.04 -18.58 -16.03
N PHE A 63 6.73 -17.35 -16.47
CA PHE A 63 6.83 -17.00 -17.88
C PHE A 63 8.28 -17.05 -18.38
N TYR A 64 9.22 -16.54 -17.58
CA TYR A 64 10.65 -16.59 -17.89
C TYR A 64 11.15 -18.04 -18.00
N SER A 65 10.84 -18.90 -17.02
CA SER A 65 11.28 -20.31 -17.02
C SER A 65 10.72 -21.07 -18.23
N VAL A 66 9.43 -20.91 -18.53
CA VAL A 66 8.80 -21.53 -19.71
C VAL A 66 9.42 -21.01 -21.01
N SER A 67 9.75 -19.71 -21.10
CA SER A 67 10.43 -19.17 -22.28
C SER A 67 11.85 -19.70 -22.44
N GLN A 68 12.54 -19.95 -21.34
CA GLN A 68 13.89 -20.52 -21.33
C GLN A 68 13.87 -21.98 -21.79
N GLU A 69 12.95 -22.80 -21.28
CA GLU A 69 12.80 -24.20 -21.70
C GLU A 69 12.56 -24.28 -23.22
N ARG A 70 11.61 -23.50 -23.76
CA ARG A 70 11.34 -23.50 -25.20
C ARG A 70 12.52 -23.06 -26.05
N PHE A 71 13.29 -22.07 -25.59
CA PHE A 71 14.47 -21.61 -26.30
C PHE A 71 15.56 -22.70 -26.35
N LEU A 72 15.75 -23.44 -25.25
CA LEU A 72 16.70 -24.55 -25.20
C LEU A 72 16.29 -25.68 -26.15
N ASP A 73 14.99 -26.04 -26.18
CA ASP A 73 14.46 -27.06 -27.08
C ASP A 73 14.66 -26.69 -28.56
N GLU A 74 14.43 -25.41 -28.91
CA GLU A 74 14.65 -24.90 -30.28
C GLU A 74 16.12 -25.01 -30.70
N LEU A 75 17.07 -24.69 -29.80
CA LEU A 75 18.50 -24.81 -30.07
C LEU A 75 18.94 -26.27 -30.24
N GLU A 76 18.40 -27.18 -29.44
CA GLU A 76 18.72 -28.61 -29.55
C GLU A 76 18.26 -29.20 -30.88
N GLN A 77 17.04 -28.85 -31.32
CA GLN A 77 16.52 -29.25 -32.63
C GLN A 77 17.37 -28.72 -33.79
N GLU A 78 17.85 -27.47 -33.72
CA GLU A 78 18.71 -26.89 -34.76
C GLU A 78 20.08 -27.58 -34.81
N ALA A 79 20.65 -27.91 -33.64
CA ALA A 79 21.91 -28.65 -33.54
C ALA A 79 21.80 -30.09 -34.09
N GLU A 80 20.71 -30.80 -33.79
CA GLU A 80 20.44 -32.12 -34.35
C GLU A 80 20.27 -32.06 -35.88
N ALA A 81 19.51 -31.08 -36.38
CA ALA A 81 19.33 -30.88 -37.80
C ALA A 81 20.65 -30.55 -38.51
N ALA A 82 21.54 -29.77 -37.89
CA ALA A 82 22.87 -29.48 -38.42
C ALA A 82 23.76 -30.73 -38.48
N ARG A 83 23.73 -31.57 -37.43
CA ARG A 83 24.47 -32.86 -37.39
C ARG A 83 23.97 -33.84 -38.45
N ALA A 84 22.67 -33.92 -38.67
CA ALA A 84 22.09 -34.81 -39.68
C ALA A 84 22.41 -34.39 -41.13
N ARG A 85 22.83 -33.14 -41.34
CA ARG A 85 23.24 -32.60 -42.64
C ARG A 85 24.74 -32.69 -42.90
N ALA A 86 25.54 -33.03 -41.89
CA ALA A 86 27.00 -33.21 -41.98
C ALA A 86 27.35 -34.68 -42.29
#